data_AF-A0A7X8RC87-F1
#
_entry.id   AF-A0A7X8RC87-F1
#
_cell.length_a   1.000
_cell.length_b   1.000
_cell.length_c   1.000
_cell.angle_alpha   90.00
_cell.angle_beta   90.00
_cell.angle_gamma   90.00
#
_symmetry.space_group_name_H-M   'P 1'
#
loop_
_entity.id
_entity.type
_entity.pdbx_description
1 polymer ?
#
loop_
_entity_poly.entity_id
_entity_poly.type
_entity_poly.pdbx_seq_one_letter_code
_entity_poly.pdbx_strand_id
1 'polypeptide(L)' 'MITPQVSNLLRDEFRMLVDHLEGQKISQILSFTEQSLTLLLENNLVVVFSNLEDELIVDLEKW' A
#
# COMPACT_ATOMS: atom_id res chain seq x y z
N MET A 1 22.55 0.26 20.02
CA MET A 1 21.38 0.68 19.21
C MET A 1 21.81 0.68 17.75
N ILE A 2 21.34 -0.28 16.96
CA ILE A 2 21.61 -0.31 15.52
C ILE A 2 20.47 0.46 14.88
N THR A 3 20.74 1.64 14.34
CA THR A 3 19.74 2.40 13.59
C THR A 3 19.53 1.67 12.26
N PRO A 4 18.33 1.13 11.96
CA PRO A 4 18.09 0.48 10.69
C PRO A 4 18.29 1.52 9.58
N GLN A 5 19.29 1.29 8.73
CA GLN A 5 19.48 2.11 7.55
C GLN A 5 18.54 1.61 6.48
N VAL A 6 17.41 2.30 6.32
CA VAL A 6 16.52 2.08 5.19
C VAL A 6 17.28 2.49 3.93
N SER A 7 17.41 1.55 2.98
CA SER A 7 18.05 1.82 1.69
C SER A 7 17.47 3.08 1.06
N ASN A 8 18.31 3.96 0.53
CA ASN A 8 17.85 5.13 -0.23
C ASN A 8 16.93 4.72 -1.39
N LEU A 9 17.17 3.54 -1.99
CA LEU A 9 16.31 2.97 -3.03
C LEU A 9 14.90 2.71 -2.50
N LEU A 10 14.79 2.02 -1.35
CA LEU A 10 13.50 1.74 -0.71
C LEU A 10 12.77 3.04 -0.36
N ARG A 11 13.50 4.08 0.07
CA ARG A 11 12.91 5.38 0.40
C ARG A 11 12.36 6.10 -0.84
N ASP A 12 13.09 6.06 -1.95
CA ASP A 12 12.65 6.69 -3.20
C ASP A 12 11.48 5.92 -3.83
N GLU A 13 11.50 4.58 -3.79
CA GLU A 13 10.38 3.73 -4.22
C GLU A 13 9.14 3.98 -3.38
N PHE A 14 9.28 4.05 -2.04
CA PHE A 14 8.16 4.34 -1.15
C PHE A 14 7.60 5.74 -1.39
N ARG A 15 8.47 6.72 -1.66
CA ARG A 15 8.08 8.09 -1.96
C ARG A 15 7.33 8.19 -3.30
N MET A 16 7.78 7.50 -4.34
CA MET A 16 7.04 7.43 -5.61
C MET A 16 5.66 6.79 -5.43
N LEU A 17 5.56 5.79 -4.56
CA LEU A 17 4.33 5.07 -4.25
C LEU A 17 3.37 5.98 -3.46
N VAL A 18 3.88 6.73 -2.49
CA VAL A 18 3.14 7.78 -1.78
C VAL A 18 2.66 8.85 -2.78
N ASP A 19 3.54 9.40 -3.61
CA ASP A 19 3.18 10.44 -4.58
C ASP A 19 2.12 9.96 -5.59
N HIS A 20 2.12 8.67 -5.96
CA HIS A 20 1.11 8.10 -6.87
C HIS A 20 -0.22 7.76 -6.20
N LEU A 21 -0.22 7.47 -4.90
CA LEU A 21 -1.43 7.12 -4.15
C LEU A 21 -2.02 8.32 -3.41
N GLU A 22 -1.23 9.35 -3.12
CA GLU A 22 -1.66 10.54 -2.40
C GLU A 22 -2.72 11.28 -3.22
N GLY A 23 -3.89 11.49 -2.60
CA GLY A 23 -5.05 12.08 -3.25
C GLY A 23 -5.83 11.13 -4.18
N GLN A 24 -5.37 9.89 -4.38
CA GLN A 24 -6.15 8.88 -5.10
C GLN A 24 -7.22 8.28 -4.19
N LYS A 25 -8.43 8.19 -4.71
CA LYS A 25 -9.52 7.47 -4.05
C LYS A 25 -9.52 6.02 -4.46
N ILE A 26 -9.57 5.13 -3.47
CA ILE A 26 -9.80 3.71 -3.69
C ILE A 26 -11.27 3.56 -4.11
N SER A 27 -11.49 3.06 -5.32
CA SER A 27 -12.81 2.71 -5.82
C SER A 27 -13.26 1.37 -5.24
N GLN A 28 -12.38 0.37 -5.25
CA GLN A 28 -12.72 -0.97 -4.77
C GLN A 28 -11.49 -1.74 -4.30
N ILE A 29 -11.66 -2.59 -3.28
CA ILE A 29 -10.70 -3.65 -2.94
C ILE A 29 -11.02 -4.86 -3.81
N LEU A 30 -10.09 -5.26 -4.69
CA LEU A 30 -10.28 -6.37 -5.62
C LEU A 30 -9.89 -7.72 -5.01
N SER A 31 -8.84 -7.73 -4.18
CA SER A 31 -8.36 -8.93 -3.51
C SER A 31 -7.69 -8.55 -2.19
N PHE A 32 -7.95 -9.32 -1.15
CA PHE A 32 -7.33 -9.12 0.15
C PHE A 32 -6.99 -10.50 0.75
N THR A 33 -5.70 -10.73 0.99
CA THR A 33 -5.17 -11.96 1.56
C THR A 33 -4.18 -11.62 2.68
N GLU A 34 -3.71 -12.63 3.40
CA GLU A 34 -2.72 -12.46 4.47
C GLU A 34 -1.41 -11.80 3.98
N GLN A 35 -1.04 -11.98 2.71
CA GLN A 35 0.26 -11.54 2.18
C GLN A 35 0.14 -10.49 1.06
N SER A 36 -1.08 -10.17 0.63
CA SER A 36 -1.30 -9.26 -0.49
C SER A 36 -2.63 -8.51 -0.43
N LEU A 37 -2.61 -7.30 -0.99
CA LEU A 37 -3.76 -6.42 -1.13
C LEU A 37 -3.78 -5.85 -2.55
N THR A 38 -4.90 -5.99 -3.25
CA THR A 38 -5.10 -5.43 -4.58
C THR A 38 -6.21 -4.39 -4.54
N LEU A 39 -5.91 -3.18 -4.99
CA LEU A 39 -6.80 -2.03 -4.99
C LEU A 39 -7.07 -1.57 -6.42
N LEU A 40 -8.34 -1.26 -6.72
CA LEU A 40 -8.76 -0.48 -7.87
C LEU A 40 -8.94 0.98 -7.43
N LEU A 41 -8.25 1.89 -8.08
CA LEU A 41 -8.38 3.33 -7.88
C LEU A 41 -9.46 3.91 -8.81
N GLU A 42 -10.05 5.04 -8.45
CA GLU A 42 -11.09 5.71 -9.27
C GLU A 42 -10.60 6.15 -10.67
N ASN A 43 -9.28 6.27 -10.87
CA ASN A 43 -8.66 6.55 -12.16
C ASN A 43 -8.44 5.28 -13.02
N ASN A 44 -9.05 4.15 -12.65
CA ASN A 44 -8.92 2.83 -13.27
C ASN A 44 -7.51 2.19 -13.19
N LEU A 45 -6.61 2.71 -12.35
CA LEU A 45 -5.35 2.03 -12.05
C LEU A 45 -5.55 0.91 -11.04
N VAL A 46 -4.82 -0.18 -11.25
CA VAL A 46 -4.76 -1.31 -10.32
C VAL A 46 -3.42 -1.29 -9.60
N VAL A 47 -3.46 -1.30 -8.28
CA VAL A 47 -2.27 -1.32 -7.42
C VAL A 47 -2.26 -2.60 -6.62
N VAL A 48 -1.12 -3.31 -6.68
CA VAL A 48 -0.92 -4.59 -6.01
C VAL A 48 0.19 -4.43 -4.98
N PHE A 49 -0.16 -4.60 -3.72
CA PHE A 49 0.79 -4.79 -2.63
C PHE A 49 0.98 -6.29 -2.42
N SER A 50 2.23 -6.75 -2.37
CA SER A 50 2.60 -8.16 -2.18
C SER A 50 3.75 -8.26 -1.20
N ASN A 51 3.94 -9.46 -0.63
CA ASN A 51 4.94 -9.72 0.41
C ASN A 51 4.74 -8.81 1.62
N LEU A 52 3.48 -8.62 2.05
CA LEU A 52 3.19 -8.01 3.33
C LEU A 52 3.76 -8.96 4.41
N GLU A 53 4.91 -8.59 4.99
CA GLU A 53 5.61 -9.40 5.99
C GLU A 53 4.98 -9.29 7.39
N ASP A 54 4.25 -8.20 7.65
CA ASP A 54 3.58 -7.91 8.92
C ASP A 54 2.05 -8.01 8.81
N GLU A 55 1.39 -8.10 9.96
CA GLU A 55 -0.07 -8.11 10.11
C GLU A 55 -0.68 -6.80 9.56
N LEU A 56 -1.59 -6.91 8.59
CA LEU A 56 -2.34 -5.76 8.08
C LEU A 56 -3.46 -5.41 9.07
N ILE A 57 -3.25 -4.38 9.88
CA ILE A 57 -4.30 -3.84 10.77
C ILE A 57 -5.22 -2.93 9.97
N VAL A 58 -6.50 -3.27 9.90
CA VAL A 58 -7.52 -2.52 9.16
C VAL A 58 -8.67 -2.16 10.10
N ASP A 59 -8.96 -0.88 10.26
CA ASP A 59 -10.17 -0.40 10.91
C ASP A 59 -11.28 -0.22 9.87
N LEU A 60 -12.26 -1.13 9.88
CA LEU A 60 -13.44 -1.06 9.02
C LEU A 60 -14.58 -0.36 9.74
N GLU A 61 -14.79 0.92 9.47
CA GLU A 61 -15.99 1.63 9.91
C GLU A 61 -17.13 1.42 8.90
N LYS A 62 -18.23 0.80 9.36
CA LYS A 62 -19.49 0.80 8.61
C LYS A 62 -20.18 2.14 8.83
N TRP A 63 -20.49 2.83 7.73
CA TRP A 63 -21.38 4.00 7.72
C TRP A 63 -22.84 3.55 7.80
#